data_AF-A0A6J2KHR8-F1
#
_entry.id   AF-A0A6J2KHR8-F1
#
_cell.length_a   1.000
_cell.length_b   1.000
_cell.length_c   1.000
_cell.angle_alpha   90.00
_cell.angle_beta   90.00
_cell.angle_gamma   90.00
#
_symmetry.space_group_name_H-M   'P 1'
#
loop_
_entity.id
_entity.type
_entity.pdbx_description
1 polymer ?
#
loop_
_entity_poly.entity_id
_entity_poly.type
_entity_poly.pdbx_seq_one_letter_code
_entity_poly.pdbx_strand_id
1 'polypeptide(L)'
;MILYHRLIVLLYVIYLKYIMLTSSRDEHGDEVFDETWKTKAIKDIAFYIRNHKFNEWDRRFYRNKTNRNTFGFYTKFPEPSLRSLHWEVHENCYNDFYKCISYIHKVIEVAPFKRRDDTVTILNNNSTLVDLNLINKLDQDCKKILFYADKTGLPFDGPQERFIWRVSVSYFMCWYTMRGIADLSILGEPCDNFANCLDPKFVKNLISLKTYYCASLFKKRIKYLMASS
;
A
#
# COMPACT_ATOMS: atom_id res chain seq x y z
N MET A 1 -29.76 35.17 -17.16
CA MET A 1 -29.27 33.95 -16.48
C MET A 1 -28.31 33.09 -17.34
N ILE A 2 -28.57 32.86 -18.63
CA ILE A 2 -27.73 31.96 -19.47
C ILE A 2 -26.29 32.48 -19.69
N LEU A 3 -26.09 33.79 -19.82
CA LEU A 3 -24.76 34.40 -19.97
C LEU A 3 -23.86 34.20 -18.73
N TYR A 4 -24.44 34.22 -17.53
CA TYR A 4 -23.71 34.06 -16.27
C TYR A 4 -23.17 32.63 -16.11
N HIS A 5 -23.96 31.64 -16.52
CA HIS A 5 -23.55 30.24 -16.49
C HIS A 5 -22.44 29.93 -17.49
N ARG A 6 -22.47 30.55 -18.68
CA ARG A 6 -21.39 30.40 -19.67
C ARG A 6 -20.08 31.03 -19.20
N LEU A 7 -20.16 32.16 -18.49
CA LEU A 7 -18.99 32.82 -17.91
C LEU A 7 -18.33 31.97 -16.82
N ILE A 8 -19.14 31.36 -15.93
CA ILE A 8 -18.64 30.47 -14.86
C ILE A 8 -17.97 29.22 -15.45
N VAL A 9 -18.57 28.61 -16.47
CA VAL A 9 -17.98 27.44 -17.14
C VAL A 9 -16.68 27.83 -17.84
N LEU A 10 -16.63 29.00 -18.48
CA LEU A 10 -15.38 29.50 -19.09
C LEU A 10 -14.30 29.75 -18.04
N LEU A 11 -14.64 30.40 -16.92
CA LEU A 11 -13.70 30.64 -15.83
C LEU A 11 -13.21 29.35 -15.18
N TYR A 12 -14.08 28.35 -15.05
CA TYR A 12 -13.71 27.03 -14.53
C TYR A 12 -12.81 26.26 -15.49
N VAL A 13 -13.07 26.33 -16.81
CA VAL A 13 -12.21 25.72 -17.84
C VAL A 13 -10.87 26.46 -17.93
N ILE A 14 -10.86 27.79 -17.79
CA ILE A 14 -9.63 28.59 -17.73
C ILE A 14 -8.85 28.26 -16.46
N TYR A 15 -9.51 28.11 -15.31
CA TYR A 15 -8.89 27.73 -14.05
C TYR A 15 -8.32 26.31 -14.09
N LEU A 16 -9.04 25.34 -14.66
CA LEU A 16 -8.52 23.99 -14.90
C LEU A 16 -7.36 23.98 -15.89
N LYS A 17 -7.44 24.76 -16.99
CA LYS A 17 -6.32 24.93 -17.91
C LYS A 17 -5.12 25.59 -17.23
N TYR A 18 -5.35 26.59 -16.38
CA TYR A 18 -4.32 27.26 -15.60
C TYR A 18 -3.65 26.29 -14.63
N ILE A 19 -4.42 25.49 -13.88
CA ILE A 19 -3.88 24.43 -13.00
C ILE A 19 -3.05 23.41 -13.80
N MET A 20 -3.54 22.96 -14.96
CA MET A 20 -2.81 22.04 -15.85
C MET A 20 -1.55 22.68 -16.45
N LEU A 21 -1.55 23.99 -16.66
CA LEU A 21 -0.41 24.77 -17.18
C LEU A 21 0.60 25.17 -16.09
N THR A 22 0.20 25.18 -14.81
CA THR A 22 1.09 25.42 -13.67
C THR A 22 1.78 24.16 -13.16
N SER A 23 1.65 23.02 -13.86
CA SER A 23 2.61 21.93 -13.70
C SER A 23 3.97 22.43 -14.18
N SER A 24 4.91 22.61 -13.25
CA SER A 24 6.23 23.16 -13.53
C SER A 24 6.98 22.26 -14.50
N ARG A 25 7.13 22.72 -15.75
CA ARG A 25 7.98 22.11 -16.76
C ARG A 25 9.36 22.77 -16.69
N ASP A 26 10.40 21.96 -16.48
CA ASP A 26 11.77 22.41 -16.69
C ASP A 26 12.08 22.48 -18.19
N GLU A 27 13.15 23.19 -18.56
CA GLU A 27 13.63 23.42 -19.94
C GLU A 27 14.04 22.15 -20.71
N HIS A 28 13.74 20.96 -20.19
CA HIS A 28 13.96 19.68 -20.86
C HIS A 28 12.71 18.81 -21.06
N GLY A 29 11.51 19.30 -20.74
CA GLY A 29 10.27 18.60 -21.11
C GLY A 29 10.02 17.28 -20.37
N ASP A 30 10.80 16.95 -19.36
CA ASP A 30 10.53 15.85 -18.44
C ASP A 30 9.53 16.30 -17.37
N GLU A 31 8.51 15.47 -17.10
CA GLU A 31 7.60 15.66 -15.97
C GLU A 31 8.40 15.60 -14.67
N VAL A 32 8.51 16.73 -13.96
CA VAL A 32 9.05 16.79 -12.60
C VAL A 32 8.06 16.06 -11.68
N PHE A 33 8.20 14.74 -11.58
CA PHE A 33 7.50 13.96 -10.58
C PHE A 33 8.00 14.39 -9.20
N ASP A 34 7.15 15.11 -8.47
CA ASP A 34 7.37 15.54 -7.10
C ASP A 34 7.93 14.38 -6.25
N GLU A 35 9.19 14.50 -5.80
CA GLU A 35 9.88 13.53 -4.95
C GLU A 35 9.05 13.16 -3.71
N THR A 36 8.22 14.09 -3.22
CA THR A 36 7.32 13.82 -2.09
C THR A 36 6.16 12.91 -2.48
N TRP A 37 5.61 13.03 -3.69
CA TRP A 37 4.60 12.10 -4.20
C TRP A 37 5.17 10.68 -4.33
N LYS A 38 6.34 10.52 -4.95
CA LYS A 38 6.98 9.20 -5.13
C LYS A 38 7.20 8.50 -3.80
N THR A 39 7.80 9.22 -2.86
CA THR A 39 8.05 8.74 -1.50
C THR A 39 6.75 8.31 -0.80
N LYS A 40 5.71 9.13 -0.88
CA LYS A 40 4.41 8.83 -0.30
C LYS A 40 3.80 7.57 -0.94
N ALA A 41 3.76 7.50 -2.27
CA ALA A 41 3.20 6.40 -3.02
C ALA A 41 3.88 5.07 -2.65
N ILE A 42 5.21 5.03 -2.62
CA ILE A 42 5.98 3.84 -2.23
C ILE A 42 5.64 3.39 -0.80
N LYS A 43 5.55 4.33 0.16
CA LYS A 43 5.18 4.02 1.55
C LYS A 43 3.76 3.48 1.66
N ASP A 44 2.81 4.06 0.92
CA ASP A 44 1.41 3.64 0.92
C ASP A 44 1.24 2.26 0.26
N ILE A 45 1.94 1.99 -0.85
CA ILE A 45 1.99 0.67 -1.51
C ILE A 45 2.58 -0.38 -0.56
N ALA A 46 3.71 -0.07 0.06
CA ALA A 46 4.34 -0.99 1.01
C ALA A 46 3.44 -1.27 2.22
N PHE A 47 2.69 -0.28 2.71
CA PHE A 47 1.70 -0.49 3.77
C PHE A 47 0.57 -1.41 3.31
N TYR A 48 0.02 -1.18 2.11
CA TYR A 48 -1.08 -1.98 1.57
C TYR A 48 -0.70 -3.45 1.38
N ILE A 49 0.47 -3.71 0.80
CA ILE A 49 0.99 -5.06 0.57
C ILE A 49 1.35 -5.75 1.90
N ARG A 50 1.84 -4.99 2.90
CA ARG A 50 2.11 -5.53 4.24
C ARG A 50 0.89 -6.15 4.88
N ASN A 51 -0.24 -5.44 4.80
CA ASN A 51 -1.49 -5.93 5.36
C ASN A 51 -1.88 -7.28 4.74
N HIS A 52 -1.74 -7.42 3.42
CA HIS A 52 -1.91 -8.69 2.72
C HIS A 52 -0.94 -9.78 3.21
N LYS A 53 0.36 -9.48 3.23
CA LYS A 53 1.42 -10.44 3.56
C LYS A 53 1.29 -11.02 4.97
N PHE A 54 0.92 -10.19 5.96
CA PHE A 54 0.96 -10.60 7.37
C PHE A 54 -0.41 -10.94 7.96
N ASN A 55 -1.50 -10.36 7.45
CA ASN A 55 -2.80 -10.41 8.12
C ASN A 55 -3.86 -11.18 7.32
N GLU A 56 -3.61 -11.43 6.03
CA GLU A 56 -4.54 -12.13 5.15
C GLU A 56 -4.23 -13.63 5.07
N TRP A 57 -5.25 -14.42 4.76
CA TRP A 57 -5.16 -15.86 4.57
C TRP A 57 -5.68 -16.24 3.19
N ASP A 58 -5.38 -17.46 2.73
CA ASP A 58 -5.82 -17.91 1.41
C ASP A 58 -7.33 -18.18 1.40
N ARG A 59 -8.10 -17.18 0.96
CA ARG A 59 -9.56 -17.25 0.85
C ARG A 59 -10.03 -18.23 -0.23
N ARG A 60 -9.14 -18.75 -1.09
CA ARG A 60 -9.47 -19.82 -2.05
C ARG A 60 -9.75 -21.15 -1.33
N PHE A 61 -9.07 -21.39 -0.21
CA PHE A 61 -9.18 -22.66 0.54
C PHE A 61 -9.90 -22.52 1.87
N TYR A 62 -9.86 -21.34 2.49
CA TYR A 62 -10.42 -21.15 3.84
C TYR A 62 -11.49 -20.06 3.85
N ARG A 63 -12.71 -20.47 4.25
CA ARG A 63 -13.86 -19.56 4.41
C ARG A 63 -13.68 -18.56 5.56
N ASN A 64 -13.02 -18.98 6.63
CA ASN A 64 -12.80 -18.17 7.83
C ASN A 64 -11.32 -18.13 8.20
N LYS A 65 -10.89 -17.01 8.81
CA LYS A 65 -9.58 -16.88 9.43
C LYS A 65 -9.48 -17.89 10.59
N THR A 66 -8.47 -18.75 10.59
CA THR A 66 -8.28 -19.73 11.66
C THR A 66 -7.78 -19.04 12.93
N ASN A 67 -8.35 -19.39 14.10
CA ASN A 67 -7.93 -18.88 15.42
C ASN A 67 -6.52 -19.33 15.85
N ARG A 68 -5.86 -20.20 15.07
CA ARG A 68 -4.53 -20.67 15.41
C ARG A 68 -3.53 -19.55 15.13
N ASN A 69 -2.91 -19.06 16.20
CA ASN A 69 -1.74 -18.18 16.25
C ASN A 69 -0.50 -18.71 15.50
N THR A 70 -0.63 -19.77 14.69
CA THR A 70 0.35 -20.15 13.69
C THR A 70 0.26 -19.16 12.52
N PHE A 71 0.81 -17.97 12.73
CA PHE A 71 1.13 -17.02 11.66
C PHE A 71 2.16 -17.66 10.72
N GLY A 72 1.67 -18.44 9.75
CA GLY A 72 2.44 -18.92 8.61
C GLY A 72 2.22 -18.05 7.36
N PHE A 73 1.53 -16.91 7.50
CA PHE A 73 0.94 -16.13 6.40
C PHE A 73 2.03 -15.69 5.41
N TYR A 74 1.94 -16.27 4.21
CA TYR A 74 2.86 -16.13 3.07
C TYR A 74 4.35 -16.18 3.42
N THR A 75 4.75 -17.04 4.36
CA THR A 75 6.15 -17.47 4.47
C THR A 75 6.61 -18.25 3.22
N LYS A 76 5.64 -18.69 2.41
CA LYS A 76 5.81 -19.40 1.13
C LYS A 76 4.84 -18.80 0.10
N PHE A 77 5.15 -19.01 -1.18
CA PHE A 77 4.28 -18.62 -2.29
C PHE A 77 2.91 -19.31 -2.19
N PRO A 78 1.85 -18.75 -2.83
CA PRO A 78 0.56 -19.42 -2.92
C PRO A 78 0.71 -20.85 -3.41
N GLU A 79 0.01 -21.81 -2.79
CA GLU A 79 -0.09 -23.19 -3.26
C GLU A 79 -1.54 -23.47 -3.67
N PRO A 80 -1.84 -23.82 -4.94
CA PRO A 80 -0.91 -23.85 -6.07
C PRO A 80 -0.44 -22.44 -6.43
N SER A 81 0.70 -22.38 -7.11
CA SER A 81 1.26 -21.14 -7.66
C SER A 81 0.23 -20.46 -8.55
N LEU A 82 0.31 -19.13 -8.64
CA LEU A 82 -0.46 -18.43 -9.65
C LEU A 82 -0.05 -18.93 -11.03
N ARG A 83 -1.05 -19.31 -11.83
CA ARG A 83 -0.85 -19.70 -13.23
C ARG A 83 -0.49 -18.51 -14.11
N SER A 84 -0.99 -17.33 -13.75
CA SER A 84 -0.76 -16.07 -14.46
C SER A 84 -0.79 -14.89 -13.50
N LEU A 85 -0.12 -13.81 -13.88
CA LEU A 85 -0.20 -12.51 -13.21
C LEU A 85 -1.54 -11.83 -13.54
N HIS A 86 -1.99 -10.94 -12.65
CA HIS A 86 -3.11 -10.04 -12.92
C HIS A 86 -2.78 -9.20 -14.16
N TRP A 87 -3.68 -9.23 -15.15
CA TRP A 87 -3.39 -8.65 -16.47
C TRP A 87 -3.11 -7.14 -16.41
N GLU A 88 -3.92 -6.38 -15.66
CA GLU A 88 -3.71 -4.93 -15.51
C GLU A 88 -2.40 -4.61 -14.78
N VAL A 89 -2.05 -5.42 -13.77
CA VAL A 89 -0.80 -5.22 -13.04
C VAL A 89 0.35 -5.48 -13.99
N HIS A 90 0.29 -6.58 -14.76
CA HIS A 90 1.31 -6.91 -15.75
C HIS A 90 1.48 -5.79 -16.80
N GLU A 91 0.37 -5.30 -17.38
CA GLU A 91 0.38 -4.24 -18.38
C GLU A 91 1.01 -2.93 -17.87
N ASN A 92 0.76 -2.58 -16.61
CA ASN A 92 1.27 -1.36 -16.00
C ASN A 92 2.67 -1.52 -15.39
N CYS A 93 3.06 -2.73 -15.00
CA CYS A 93 4.27 -2.96 -14.21
C CYS A 93 5.41 -3.68 -14.93
N TYR A 94 5.21 -4.24 -16.12
CA TYR A 94 6.26 -5.02 -16.77
C TYR A 94 7.44 -4.18 -17.27
N ASN A 95 7.17 -3.02 -17.87
CA ASN A 95 8.19 -2.22 -18.56
C ASN A 95 8.72 -1.03 -17.77
N ASP A 96 7.88 -0.39 -16.94
CA ASP A 96 8.17 0.91 -16.36
C ASP A 96 7.79 0.95 -14.88
N PHE A 97 8.78 1.30 -14.04
CA PHE A 97 8.63 1.39 -12.59
C PHE A 97 7.67 2.51 -12.17
N TYR A 98 7.76 3.68 -12.79
CA TYR A 98 6.92 4.83 -12.43
C TYR A 98 5.48 4.62 -12.90
N LYS A 99 5.30 4.05 -14.10
CA LYS A 99 3.97 3.58 -14.54
C LYS A 99 3.38 2.58 -13.56
N CYS A 100 4.20 1.63 -13.09
CA CYS A 100 3.79 0.63 -12.11
C CYS A 100 3.31 1.27 -10.80
N ILE A 101 4.16 2.09 -10.18
CA ILE A 101 3.86 2.74 -8.90
C ILE A 101 2.66 3.66 -9.02
N SER A 102 2.55 4.42 -10.12
CA SER A 102 1.39 5.29 -10.39
C SER A 102 0.09 4.50 -10.48
N TYR A 103 0.07 3.40 -11.24
CA TYR A 103 -1.09 2.52 -11.35
C TYR A 103 -1.48 1.91 -10.00
N ILE A 104 -0.51 1.31 -9.29
CA ILE A 104 -0.78 0.66 -8.00
C ILE A 104 -1.30 1.69 -7.00
N HIS A 105 -0.66 2.87 -6.92
CA HIS A 105 -1.05 3.93 -5.99
C HIS A 105 -2.47 4.41 -6.27
N LYS A 106 -2.84 4.60 -7.55
CA LYS A 106 -4.20 4.96 -7.97
C LYS A 106 -5.24 3.93 -7.49
N VAL A 107 -4.95 2.64 -7.61
CA VAL A 107 -5.87 1.58 -7.16
C VAL A 107 -6.03 1.60 -5.65
N ILE A 108 -4.93 1.65 -4.88
CA ILE A 108 -5.01 1.61 -3.41
C ILE A 108 -5.55 2.90 -2.78
N GLU A 109 -5.53 4.03 -3.49
CA GLU A 109 -6.19 5.26 -3.04
C GLU A 109 -7.72 5.13 -2.95
N VAL A 110 -8.31 4.13 -3.61
CA VAL A 110 -9.75 3.82 -3.46
C VAL A 110 -10.00 2.85 -2.29
N ALA A 111 -8.95 2.22 -1.75
CA ALA A 111 -9.11 1.27 -0.66
C ALA A 111 -9.58 1.96 0.64
N PRO A 112 -10.49 1.35 1.41
CA PRO A 112 -11.00 1.96 2.64
C PRO A 112 -9.95 2.11 3.75
N PHE A 113 -9.00 1.19 3.83
CA PHE A 113 -7.95 1.18 4.86
C PHE A 113 -6.61 1.62 4.27
N LYS A 114 -6.13 2.79 4.69
CA LYS A 114 -4.88 3.39 4.19
C LYS A 114 -3.87 3.58 5.32
N ARG A 115 -2.61 3.82 4.95
CA ARG A 115 -1.51 4.05 5.89
C ARG A 115 -1.78 5.20 6.87
N ARG A 116 -2.44 6.27 6.40
CA ARG A 116 -2.79 7.43 7.24
C ARG A 116 -3.82 7.12 8.34
N ASP A 117 -4.58 6.04 8.19
CA ASP A 117 -5.63 5.64 9.12
C ASP A 117 -5.11 4.65 10.19
N ASP A 118 -3.85 4.24 10.06
CA ASP A 118 -3.22 3.28 10.95
C ASP A 118 -2.70 3.93 12.23
N THR A 119 -3.01 3.31 13.37
CA THR A 119 -2.66 3.82 14.69
C THR A 119 -1.17 4.05 14.87
N VAL A 120 -0.31 3.10 14.49
CA VAL A 120 1.14 3.24 14.65
C VAL A 120 1.67 4.37 13.78
N THR A 121 1.15 4.51 12.56
CA THR A 121 1.52 5.61 11.66
C THR A 121 1.13 6.97 12.25
N ILE A 122 -0.09 7.09 12.79
CA ILE A 122 -0.58 8.33 13.42
C ILE A 122 0.28 8.68 14.63
N LEU A 123 0.62 7.69 15.46
CA LEU A 123 1.46 7.90 16.65
C LEU A 123 2.89 8.31 16.26
N ASN A 124 3.49 7.68 15.26
CA ASN A 124 4.85 8.03 14.81
C ASN A 124 4.92 9.43 14.17
N ASN A 125 3.84 9.90 13.56
CA ASN A 125 3.76 11.25 13.00
C ASN A 125 3.49 12.33 14.05
N ASN A 126 2.96 11.95 15.22
CA ASN A 126 2.66 12.87 16.32
C ASN A 126 3.77 12.81 17.37
N SER A 127 4.59 13.85 17.44
CA SER A 127 5.74 13.94 18.36
C SER A 127 5.38 14.21 19.83
N THR A 128 4.08 14.28 20.17
CA THR A 128 3.59 14.64 21.51
C THR A 128 3.27 13.42 22.36
N LEU A 129 3.40 13.54 23.68
CA LEU A 129 2.92 12.54 24.64
C LEU A 129 1.41 12.29 24.43
N VAL A 130 1.06 11.07 24.04
CA VAL A 130 -0.33 10.66 23.78
C VAL A 130 -0.86 9.91 25.00
N ASP A 131 -1.99 10.35 25.55
CA ASP A 131 -2.68 9.63 26.63
C ASP A 131 -3.21 8.26 26.14
N LEU A 132 -3.23 7.27 27.04
CA LEU A 132 -3.71 5.91 26.78
C LEU A 132 -5.15 5.88 26.27
N ASN A 133 -6.01 6.79 26.75
CA ASN A 133 -7.40 6.86 26.28
C ASN A 133 -7.48 7.25 24.79
N LEU A 134 -6.61 8.17 24.36
CA LEU A 134 -6.53 8.57 22.95
C LEU A 134 -5.96 7.43 22.09
N ILE A 135 -4.93 6.73 22.56
CA ILE A 135 -4.39 5.54 21.87
C ILE A 135 -5.48 4.48 21.67
N ASN A 136 -6.24 4.16 22.72
CA ASN A 136 -7.31 3.18 22.66
C ASN A 136 -8.41 3.59 21.68
N LYS A 137 -8.77 4.88 21.64
CA LYS A 137 -9.76 5.40 20.69
C LYS A 137 -9.26 5.29 19.25
N LEU A 138 -8.02 5.71 18.99
CA LEU A 138 -7.41 5.61 17.66
C LEU A 138 -7.32 4.16 17.18
N ASP A 139 -6.97 3.23 18.06
CA ASP A 139 -6.92 1.81 17.74
C ASP A 139 -8.31 1.23 17.46
N GLN A 140 -9.33 1.59 18.24
CA GLN A 140 -10.71 1.20 17.97
C GLN A 140 -11.20 1.70 16.61
N ASP A 141 -10.88 2.94 16.26
CA ASP A 141 -11.29 3.52 14.98
C ASP A 141 -10.55 2.86 13.81
N CYS A 142 -9.23 2.62 13.95
CA CYS A 142 -8.47 1.84 12.98
C CYS A 142 -9.07 0.44 12.77
N LYS A 143 -9.42 -0.27 13.84
CA LYS A 143 -10.02 -1.62 13.78
C LYS A 143 -11.37 -1.62 13.07
N LYS A 144 -12.20 -0.59 13.26
CA LYS A 144 -13.48 -0.46 12.52
C LYS A 144 -13.24 -0.31 11.03
N ILE A 145 -12.28 0.52 10.62
CA ILE A 145 -11.94 0.74 9.21
C ILE A 145 -11.37 -0.55 8.59
N LEU A 146 -10.45 -1.21 9.29
CA LEU A 146 -9.88 -2.49 8.85
C LEU A 146 -10.96 -3.56 8.68
N PHE A 147 -11.87 -3.69 9.66
CA PHE A 147 -13.01 -4.61 9.56
C PHE A 147 -13.90 -4.30 8.35
N TYR A 148 -14.20 -3.02 8.11
CA TYR A 148 -14.96 -2.59 6.94
C TYR A 148 -14.24 -2.92 5.63
N ALA A 149 -12.93 -2.69 5.53
CA ALA A 149 -12.13 -3.03 4.36
C ALA A 149 -12.07 -4.55 4.10
N ASP A 150 -11.99 -5.36 5.15
CA ASP A 150 -11.98 -6.82 5.03
C ASP A 150 -13.34 -7.41 4.67
N LYS A 151 -14.42 -6.77 5.12
CA LYS A 151 -15.80 -7.13 4.80
C LYS A 151 -16.17 -6.77 3.36
N THR A 152 -15.80 -5.58 2.92
CA THR A 152 -16.20 -5.07 1.59
C THR A 152 -15.31 -5.58 0.47
N GLY A 153 -14.02 -5.81 0.73
CA GLY A 153 -13.10 -6.26 -0.30
C GLY A 153 -12.68 -5.17 -1.30
N LEU A 154 -13.18 -3.93 -1.16
CA LEU A 154 -12.90 -2.82 -2.06
C LEU A 154 -11.38 -2.56 -2.20
N PRO A 155 -10.93 -2.13 -3.39
CA PRO A 155 -11.71 -1.76 -4.57
C PRO A 155 -12.02 -2.91 -5.56
N PHE A 156 -11.88 -4.16 -5.15
CA PHE A 156 -11.99 -5.31 -6.05
C PHE A 156 -13.41 -5.89 -6.11
N ASP A 157 -13.77 -6.49 -7.23
CA ASP A 157 -15.04 -7.16 -7.47
C ASP A 157 -15.21 -8.41 -6.61
N GLY A 158 -14.10 -9.01 -6.17
CA GLY A 158 -14.16 -10.18 -5.31
C GLY A 158 -12.84 -10.57 -4.63
N PRO A 159 -12.91 -11.53 -3.69
CA PRO A 159 -11.74 -11.99 -2.93
C PRO A 159 -10.67 -12.64 -3.81
N GLN A 160 -11.07 -13.29 -4.91
CA GLN A 160 -10.13 -13.90 -5.84
C GLN A 160 -9.34 -12.85 -6.63
N GLU A 161 -10.03 -11.85 -7.18
CA GLU A 161 -9.39 -10.74 -7.89
C GLU A 161 -8.44 -9.98 -6.95
N ARG A 162 -8.93 -9.59 -5.77
CA ARG A 162 -8.13 -8.98 -4.70
C ARG A 162 -6.85 -9.76 -4.42
N PHE A 163 -6.95 -11.07 -4.31
CA PHE A 163 -5.81 -11.95 -4.06
C PHE A 163 -4.82 -11.96 -5.23
N ILE A 164 -5.29 -12.22 -6.45
CA ILE A 164 -4.43 -12.29 -7.64
C ILE A 164 -3.73 -10.94 -7.87
N TRP A 165 -4.46 -9.83 -7.72
CA TRP A 165 -3.92 -8.48 -7.83
C TRP A 165 -2.81 -8.24 -6.81
N ARG A 166 -3.07 -8.47 -5.51
CA ARG A 166 -2.09 -8.23 -4.43
C ARG A 166 -0.83 -9.09 -4.57
N VAL A 167 -0.97 -10.35 -4.97
CA VAL A 167 0.18 -11.23 -5.22
C VAL A 167 0.97 -10.76 -6.44
N SER A 168 0.30 -10.34 -7.52
CA SER A 168 0.98 -9.81 -8.72
C SER A 168 1.74 -8.53 -8.42
N VAL A 169 1.15 -7.61 -7.65
CA VAL A 169 1.82 -6.40 -7.18
C VAL A 169 3.03 -6.75 -6.31
N SER A 170 2.89 -7.69 -5.38
CA SER A 170 4.00 -8.16 -4.54
C SER A 170 5.15 -8.73 -5.37
N TYR A 171 4.84 -9.46 -6.44
CA TYR A 171 5.82 -9.97 -7.39
C TYR A 171 6.61 -8.83 -8.05
N PHE A 172 5.94 -7.83 -8.63
CA PHE A 172 6.61 -6.72 -9.31
C PHE A 172 7.43 -5.85 -8.34
N MET A 173 6.90 -5.54 -7.15
CA MET A 173 7.66 -4.79 -6.14
C MET A 173 8.92 -5.53 -5.69
N CYS A 174 8.85 -6.86 -5.59
CA CYS A 174 10.01 -7.69 -5.31
C CYS A 174 11.00 -7.69 -6.49
N TRP A 175 10.51 -7.82 -7.72
CA TRP A 175 11.32 -7.77 -8.93
C TRP A 175 12.09 -6.45 -9.06
N TYR A 176 11.43 -5.30 -8.86
CA TYR A 176 12.08 -3.99 -8.85
C TYR A 176 13.10 -3.84 -7.71
N THR A 177 12.80 -4.38 -6.54
CA THR A 177 13.76 -4.41 -5.42
C THR A 177 15.01 -5.19 -5.80
N MET A 178 14.86 -6.35 -6.45
CA MET A 178 16.00 -7.16 -6.90
C MET A 178 16.82 -6.50 -8.01
N ARG A 179 16.18 -5.69 -8.86
CA ARG A 179 16.86 -4.87 -9.87
C ARG A 179 17.60 -3.67 -9.28
N GLY A 180 17.48 -3.42 -7.98
CA GLY A 180 18.19 -2.33 -7.31
C GLY A 180 17.65 -0.94 -7.63
N ILE A 181 16.34 -0.80 -7.88
CA ILE A 181 15.72 0.52 -8.05
C ILE A 181 15.96 1.36 -6.79
N ALA A 182 16.64 2.50 -6.95
CA ALA A 182 17.09 3.35 -5.85
C ALA A 182 15.93 3.89 -5.00
N ASP A 183 14.80 4.24 -5.63
CA ASP A 183 13.61 4.76 -4.95
C ASP A 183 13.03 3.78 -3.90
N LEU A 184 13.26 2.47 -4.07
CA LEU A 184 12.81 1.47 -3.12
C LEU A 184 13.72 1.34 -1.89
N SER A 185 14.87 2.03 -1.84
CA SER A 185 15.78 2.04 -0.70
C SER A 185 15.13 2.58 0.59
N ILE A 186 14.14 3.45 0.45
CA ILE A 186 13.35 4.01 1.57
C ILE A 186 12.59 2.95 2.38
N LEU A 187 12.38 1.76 1.80
CA LEU A 187 11.74 0.63 2.46
C LEU A 187 12.69 -0.13 3.40
N GLY A 188 13.96 0.28 3.49
CA GLY A 188 14.96 -0.25 4.43
C GLY A 188 14.78 0.23 5.89
N GLU A 189 13.83 1.14 6.14
CA GLU A 189 13.45 1.62 7.46
C GLU A 189 12.85 0.50 8.33
N PRO A 190 12.91 0.62 9.66
CA PRO A 190 12.37 -0.40 10.56
C PRO A 190 10.86 -0.56 10.42
N CYS A 191 10.42 -1.82 10.33
CA CYS A 191 9.02 -2.17 10.20
C CYS A 191 8.43 -2.46 11.56
N ASP A 192 8.13 -1.38 12.26
CA ASP A 192 7.41 -1.41 13.53
C ASP A 192 5.88 -1.53 13.32
N ASN A 193 5.45 -1.88 12.11
CA ASN A 193 4.04 -1.88 11.74
C ASN A 193 3.70 -2.97 10.72
N PHE A 194 2.88 -3.93 11.16
CA PHE A 194 2.30 -5.00 10.34
C PHE A 194 1.09 -4.55 9.51
N ALA A 195 0.81 -3.25 9.48
CA ALA A 195 -0.39 -2.67 8.87
C ALA A 195 -1.66 -3.30 9.43
N ASN A 196 -1.75 -3.39 10.76
CA ASN A 196 -2.80 -4.11 11.48
C ASN A 196 -3.31 -3.35 12.71
N CYS A 197 -3.33 -2.01 12.65
CA CYS A 197 -3.59 -1.17 13.81
C CYS A 197 -2.57 -1.43 14.93
N LEU A 198 -2.93 -1.15 16.19
CA LEU A 198 -2.04 -1.38 17.32
C LEU A 198 -1.93 -2.88 17.61
N ASP A 199 -0.78 -3.47 17.29
CA ASP A 199 -0.46 -4.84 17.73
C ASP A 199 -0.18 -4.81 19.25
N PRO A 200 -0.82 -5.68 20.06
CA PRO A 200 -0.58 -5.77 21.51
C PRO A 200 0.89 -5.91 21.91
N LYS A 201 1.75 -6.47 21.04
CA LYS A 201 3.19 -6.56 21.24
C LYS A 201 3.91 -5.21 21.17
N PHE A 202 3.32 -4.20 20.52
CA PHE A 202 3.83 -2.82 20.47
C PHE A 202 3.47 -2.00 21.70
N VAL A 203 2.35 -2.30 22.36
CA VAL A 203 1.94 -1.59 23.60
C VAL A 203 2.98 -1.73 24.71
N LYS A 204 3.65 -2.89 24.81
CA LYS A 204 4.75 -3.10 25.77
C LYS A 204 6.05 -2.37 25.39
N ASN A 205 6.27 -2.05 24.12
CA ASN A 205 7.49 -1.40 23.63
C ASN A 205 7.32 0.11 23.37
N LEU A 206 6.12 0.67 23.50
CA LEU A 206 5.94 2.13 23.55
C LEU A 206 6.67 2.78 24.75
N ILE A 207 7.01 1.98 25.77
CA ILE A 207 7.82 2.37 26.94
C ILE A 207 9.32 2.07 26.74
N SER A 208 9.70 1.25 25.74
CA SER A 208 11.11 1.03 25.38
C SER A 208 11.23 0.94 23.86
N LEU A 209 11.67 2.04 23.24
CA LEU A 209 11.98 2.20 21.80
C LEU A 209 12.86 1.04 21.25
N LYS A 210 12.26 -0.14 21.02
CA LYS A 210 12.92 -1.30 20.42
C LYS A 210 12.29 -1.55 19.06
N THR A 211 13.00 -0.98 18.11
CA THR A 211 12.82 -0.98 16.67
C THR A 211 13.08 -2.37 16.09
N TYR A 212 12.13 -2.95 15.35
CA TYR A 212 12.29 -4.23 14.63
C TYR A 212 12.52 -3.98 13.13
N TYR A 213 13.60 -4.56 12.58
CA TYR A 213 14.06 -4.26 11.22
C TYR A 213 13.31 -5.00 10.10
N CYS A 214 13.00 -4.27 9.02
CA CYS A 214 12.20 -4.73 7.89
C CYS A 214 12.96 -5.46 6.77
N ALA A 215 14.09 -6.09 7.06
CA ALA A 215 14.93 -6.73 6.04
C ALA A 215 14.25 -7.90 5.27
N SER A 216 12.95 -8.18 5.51
CA SER A 216 12.23 -9.36 5.02
C SER A 216 11.04 -9.09 4.09
N LEU A 217 10.65 -7.84 3.82
CA LEU A 217 9.44 -7.61 3.01
C LEU A 217 9.62 -8.04 1.55
N PHE A 218 10.77 -7.69 0.97
CA PHE A 218 11.09 -7.95 -0.44
C PHE A 218 12.43 -8.72 -0.63
N LYS A 219 13.29 -8.80 0.39
CA LYS A 219 14.64 -9.40 0.25
C LYS A 219 14.76 -10.88 0.67
N LYS A 220 13.84 -11.45 1.45
CA LYS A 220 13.95 -12.86 1.89
C LYS A 220 13.20 -13.82 0.96
N ARG A 221 13.98 -14.45 0.06
CA ARG A 221 13.78 -15.74 -0.64
C ARG A 221 12.88 -15.73 -1.90
N ILE A 222 13.45 -15.27 -3.01
CA ILE A 222 13.13 -15.74 -4.38
C ILE A 222 14.16 -16.78 -4.78
N LYS A 223 13.99 -18.03 -4.33
CA LYS A 223 14.71 -19.17 -4.94
C LYS A 223 13.77 -20.11 -5.70
N TYR A 224 12.48 -19.76 -5.77
CA TYR A 224 11.41 -20.68 -6.19
C TYR A 224 10.40 -20.09 -7.19
N LEU A 225 10.56 -18.85 -7.66
CA LEU A 225 9.69 -18.28 -8.71
C LEU A 225 10.09 -18.66 -10.13
N MET A 226 11.27 -19.25 -10.34
CA MET A 226 11.76 -19.69 -11.66
C MET A 226 12.17 -21.16 -11.63
N ALA A 227 11.29 -22.01 -11.11
CA ALA A 227 11.37 -23.46 -11.30
C ALA A 227 10.14 -23.93 -12.08
N SER A 228 9.78 -23.25 -13.16
CA SER A 228 8.81 -23.68 -14.19
C SER A 228 8.83 -22.66 -15.33
N SER A 229 9.93 -22.64 -16.07
CA SER A 229 10.00 -22.18 -17.46
C SER A 229 10.94 -23.14 -18.18
#